data_AF-G2IE70-F1
#
_entry.id   AF-G2IE70-F1
#
_cell.length_a   1.000
_cell.length_b   1.000
_cell.length_c   1.000
_cell.angle_alpha   90.00
_cell.angle_beta   90.00
_cell.angle_gamma   90.00
#
_symmetry.space_group_name_H-M   'P 1'
#
loop_
_entity.id
_entity.type
_entity.pdbx_description
1 polymer ?
#
loop_
_entity_poly.entity_id
_entity_poly.type
_entity_poly.pdbx_seq_one_letter_code
_entity_poly.pdbx_strand_id
1 'polypeptide(L)'
;MDNIKVTDIDIKIESKEDIINYLKSTDRIDYNALINIFKSNDEIILSRKEIISLLKIINDKSNRRCPYCDSRFISRHQKYTKYKDGVTKERFRCKECRKTFSDTTNTIFHNAKLPFEKIQMCVKEVTSDNTIRKAAKNLDISVPTAFYMKHKILNNKVAVDI
;
A
#
# COMPACT_ATOMS: atom_id res chain seq x y z
N MET A 1 26.82 0.64 6.57
CA MET A 1 26.70 0.64 5.10
C MET A 1 25.44 1.41 4.76
N ASP A 2 25.68 2.70 4.62
CA ASP A 2 24.97 3.75 3.88
C ASP A 2 23.44 3.85 4.01
N ASN A 3 23.05 4.89 4.76
CA ASN A 3 21.76 5.55 4.73
C ASN A 3 21.45 6.04 3.31
N ILE A 4 20.69 5.27 2.54
CA ILE A 4 20.08 5.77 1.31
C ILE A 4 18.99 6.76 1.72
N LYS A 5 19.26 8.05 1.51
CA LYS A 5 18.23 9.09 1.56
C LYS A 5 17.16 8.75 0.52
N VAL A 6 15.90 8.72 0.96
CA VAL A 6 14.71 8.31 0.19
C VAL A 6 14.30 9.38 -0.85
N THR A 7 15.24 10.19 -1.35
CA THR A 7 14.93 11.40 -2.11
C THR A 7 15.17 11.32 -3.61
N ASP A 8 15.91 10.34 -4.14
CA ASP A 8 16.47 10.49 -5.50
C ASP A 8 16.10 9.33 -6.44
N ILE A 9 14.81 9.01 -6.55
CA ILE A 9 14.29 8.13 -7.61
C ILE A 9 13.32 8.94 -8.47
N ASP A 10 13.86 9.61 -9.48
CA ASP A 10 13.11 10.33 -10.52
C ASP A 10 12.54 9.34 -11.55
N ILE A 11 11.47 8.61 -11.18
CA ILE A 11 10.69 7.87 -12.17
C ILE A 11 9.71 8.86 -12.81
N LYS A 12 9.90 9.14 -14.10
CA LYS A 12 8.87 9.78 -14.93
C LYS A 12 7.69 8.83 -15.09
N ILE A 13 6.60 9.15 -14.41
CA ILE A 13 5.33 8.45 -14.54
C ILE A 13 4.41 9.44 -15.23
N GLU A 14 4.04 9.20 -16.48
CA GLU A 14 3.20 10.13 -17.26
C GLU A 14 1.80 9.55 -17.50
N SER A 15 1.63 8.24 -17.25
CA SER A 15 0.39 7.52 -17.45
C SER A 15 0.17 6.40 -16.42
N LYS A 16 -1.07 5.87 -16.37
CA LYS A 16 -1.41 4.69 -15.57
C LYS A 16 -0.62 3.43 -15.99
N GLU A 17 -0.21 3.35 -17.25
CA GLU A 17 0.52 2.20 -17.78
C GLU A 17 1.97 2.16 -17.29
N ASP A 18 2.59 3.33 -17.09
CA ASP A 18 3.95 3.45 -16.55
C ASP A 18 4.02 2.92 -15.11
N ILE A 19 2.97 3.17 -14.32
CA ILE A 19 2.83 2.63 -12.95
C ILE A 19 2.81 1.10 -12.98
N ILE A 20 2.03 0.51 -13.89
CA ILE A 20 1.89 -0.94 -14.01
C ILE A 20 3.23 -1.56 -14.41
N ASN A 21 3.96 -0.95 -15.35
CA ASN A 21 5.24 -1.46 -15.82
C ASN A 21 6.35 -1.36 -14.77
N TYR A 22 6.40 -0.24 -14.02
CA TYR A 22 7.32 -0.11 -12.89
C TYR A 22 7.03 -1.15 -11.80
N LEU A 23 5.77 -1.35 -11.41
CA LEU A 23 5.43 -2.30 -10.36
C LEU A 23 5.67 -3.77 -10.76
N LYS A 24 5.65 -4.08 -12.07
CA LYS A 24 6.04 -5.40 -12.59
C LYS A 24 7.55 -5.65 -12.54
N SER A 25 8.38 -4.60 -12.56
CA SER A 25 9.84 -4.74 -12.52
C SER A 25 10.41 -4.82 -11.11
N THR A 26 9.60 -4.59 -10.07
CA THR A 26 10.01 -4.71 -8.67
C THR A 26 9.70 -6.10 -8.10
N ASP A 27 10.71 -6.80 -7.56
CA ASP A 27 10.57 -8.14 -6.98
C ASP A 27 9.80 -8.19 -5.63
N ARG A 28 9.51 -7.02 -5.03
CA ARG A 28 8.79 -6.86 -3.76
C ARG A 28 7.99 -5.56 -3.76
N ILE A 29 7.00 -5.43 -2.87
CA ILE A 29 6.37 -4.14 -2.57
C ILE A 29 7.43 -3.23 -1.95
N ASP A 30 8.12 -2.45 -2.79
CA ASP A 30 8.79 -1.25 -2.31
C ASP A 30 7.71 -0.20 -2.08
N TYR A 31 7.29 -0.10 -0.83
CA TYR A 31 6.32 0.88 -0.41
C TYR A 31 6.83 2.32 -0.60
N ASN A 32 8.14 2.55 -0.57
CA ASN A 32 8.70 3.84 -0.96
C ASN A 32 8.42 4.08 -2.45
N ALA A 33 8.49 3.04 -3.27
CA ALA A 33 8.14 3.16 -4.68
C ALA A 33 6.64 3.37 -4.91
N LEU A 34 5.77 2.70 -4.16
CA LEU A 34 4.33 2.96 -4.20
C LEU A 34 4.00 4.40 -3.73
N ILE A 35 4.67 4.88 -2.69
CA ILE A 35 4.57 6.27 -2.25
C ILE A 35 5.11 7.22 -3.32
N ASN A 36 6.24 6.91 -3.96
CA ASN A 36 6.83 7.72 -5.02
C ASN A 36 5.92 7.76 -6.26
N ILE A 37 5.26 6.66 -6.62
CA ILE A 37 4.20 6.63 -7.63
C ILE A 37 3.08 7.60 -7.30
N PHE A 38 2.61 7.61 -6.05
CA PHE A 38 1.56 8.54 -5.61
C PHE A 38 2.04 9.99 -5.45
N LYS A 39 3.35 10.22 -5.31
CA LYS A 39 3.98 11.55 -5.29
C LYS A 39 4.13 12.15 -6.69
N SER A 40 4.48 11.36 -7.70
CA SER A 40 4.86 11.87 -9.02
C SER A 40 3.70 12.34 -9.90
N ASN A 41 2.44 12.16 -9.48
CA ASN A 41 1.28 12.62 -10.27
C ASN A 41 0.16 13.20 -9.39
N ASP A 42 0.04 14.53 -9.42
CA ASP A 42 -1.04 15.24 -8.74
C ASP A 42 -2.43 14.91 -9.31
N GLU A 43 -2.53 14.42 -10.55
CA GLU A 43 -3.81 14.19 -11.25
C GLU A 43 -4.29 12.73 -11.26
N ILE A 44 -3.43 11.74 -10.94
CA ILE A 44 -3.80 10.33 -11.07
C ILE A 44 -4.26 9.77 -9.71
N ILE A 45 -5.57 9.58 -9.54
CA ILE A 45 -6.16 8.80 -8.45
C ILE A 45 -6.57 7.43 -9.00
N LEU A 46 -6.01 6.36 -8.42
CA LEU A 46 -6.38 5.00 -8.79
C LEU A 46 -7.63 4.56 -8.01
N SER A 47 -8.54 3.89 -8.70
CA SER A 47 -9.66 3.20 -8.07
C SER A 47 -9.17 2.03 -7.21
N ARG A 48 -9.98 1.61 -6.24
CA ARG A 48 -9.72 0.39 -5.46
C ARG A 48 -9.44 -0.83 -6.36
N LYS A 49 -10.17 -0.99 -7.46
CA LYS A 49 -10.00 -2.13 -8.38
C LYS A 49 -8.59 -2.13 -8.99
N GLU A 50 -8.12 -0.98 -9.45
CA GLU A 50 -6.77 -0.81 -10.01
C GLU A 50 -5.71 -1.11 -8.95
N ILE A 51 -5.84 -0.56 -7.74
CA ILE A 51 -4.88 -0.79 -6.64
C ILE A 51 -4.81 -2.27 -6.26
N ILE A 52 -5.96 -2.95 -6.14
CA ILE A 52 -5.96 -4.38 -5.83
C ILE A 52 -5.35 -5.19 -6.97
N SER A 53 -5.58 -4.81 -8.23
CA SER A 53 -4.93 -5.45 -9.38
C SER A 53 -3.41 -5.31 -9.31
N LEU A 54 -2.91 -4.11 -9.03
CA LEU A 54 -1.48 -3.84 -8.85
C LEU A 54 -0.88 -4.66 -7.71
N LEU A 55 -1.53 -4.66 -6.54
CA LEU A 55 -1.09 -5.45 -5.40
C LEU A 55 -1.07 -6.95 -5.69
N LYS A 56 -1.94 -7.46 -6.55
CA LYS A 56 -1.92 -8.87 -6.97
C LYS A 56 -0.74 -9.19 -7.87
N ILE A 57 -0.37 -8.28 -8.78
CA ILE A 57 0.81 -8.40 -9.65
C ILE A 57 2.08 -8.41 -8.81
N ILE A 58 2.22 -7.45 -7.89
CA ILE A 58 3.42 -7.37 -7.04
C ILE A 58 3.52 -8.60 -6.12
N ASN A 59 2.39 -9.08 -5.62
CA ASN A 59 2.33 -10.28 -4.78
C ASN A 59 2.15 -11.57 -5.60
N ASP A 60 2.51 -11.61 -6.88
CA ASP A 60 2.19 -12.75 -7.75
C ASP A 60 2.60 -14.11 -7.12
N LYS A 61 1.81 -15.14 -7.43
CA LYS A 61 1.90 -16.49 -6.86
C LYS A 61 3.29 -17.11 -6.97
N SER A 62 4.06 -16.78 -8.01
CA SER A 62 5.39 -17.31 -8.25
C SER A 62 6.41 -16.89 -7.18
N ASN A 63 6.28 -15.67 -6.64
CA ASN A 63 7.19 -15.10 -5.65
C ASN A 63 6.55 -14.76 -4.30
N ARG A 64 5.29 -15.15 -4.08
CA ARG A 64 4.55 -14.85 -2.85
C ARG A 64 5.21 -15.47 -1.62
N ARG A 65 5.49 -14.63 -0.63
CA ARG A 65 6.06 -15.01 0.67
C ARG A 65 5.16 -14.57 1.82
N CYS A 66 5.25 -15.28 2.94
CA CYS A 66 4.54 -14.90 4.15
C CYS A 66 5.12 -13.58 4.69
N PRO A 67 4.30 -12.54 4.86
CA PRO A 67 4.79 -11.23 5.32
C PRO A 67 5.28 -11.23 6.78
N TYR A 68 5.11 -12.35 7.50
CA TYR A 68 5.46 -12.49 8.91
C TYR A 68 6.65 -13.43 9.18
N CYS A 69 6.97 -14.35 8.26
CA CYS A 69 8.03 -15.35 8.46
C CYS A 69 8.76 -15.72 7.17
N ASP A 70 8.48 -15.01 6.07
CA ASP A 70 9.07 -15.20 4.73
C ASP A 70 8.86 -16.57 4.05
N SER A 71 8.19 -17.50 4.72
CA SER A 71 7.83 -18.82 4.19
C SER A 71 7.08 -18.76 2.86
N ARG A 72 7.41 -19.66 1.94
CA ARG A 72 6.70 -19.89 0.67
C ARG A 72 5.50 -20.84 0.81
N PHE A 73 5.36 -21.52 1.94
CA PHE A 73 4.28 -22.48 2.17
C PHE A 73 2.97 -21.75 2.49
N ILE A 74 2.27 -21.34 1.43
CA ILE A 74 1.09 -20.48 1.52
C ILE A 74 -0.09 -21.15 0.81
N SER A 75 -1.21 -21.27 1.52
CA SER A 75 -2.48 -21.70 0.92
C SER A 75 -3.43 -20.52 0.78
N ARG A 76 -4.20 -20.49 -0.32
CA ARG A 76 -5.40 -19.65 -0.40
C ARG A 76 -6.36 -20.03 0.72
N HIS A 77 -6.88 -19.02 1.40
CA HIS A 77 -7.89 -19.20 2.43
C HIS A 77 -9.27 -19.30 1.78
N GLN A 78 -10.11 -20.24 2.22
CA GLN A 78 -11.42 -20.49 1.60
C GLN A 78 -12.37 -19.27 1.68
N LYS A 79 -12.19 -18.44 2.72
CA LYS A 79 -12.98 -17.21 2.93
C LYS A 79 -12.30 -16.01 2.27
N TYR A 80 -13.00 -15.33 1.38
CA TYR A 80 -12.65 -14.02 0.84
C TYR A 80 -13.60 -12.94 1.36
N THR A 81 -13.24 -11.68 1.19
CA THR A 81 -14.14 -10.55 1.46
C THR A 81 -14.40 -9.81 0.16
N LYS A 82 -15.67 -9.49 -0.13
CA LYS A 82 -16.03 -8.62 -1.26
C LYS A 82 -16.19 -7.19 -0.75
N TYR A 83 -15.55 -6.26 -1.43
CA TYR A 83 -15.82 -4.84 -1.26
C TYR A 83 -17.16 -4.46 -1.91
N LYS A 84 -17.69 -3.28 -1.58
CA LYS A 84 -18.98 -2.80 -2.12
C LYS A 84 -19.02 -2.67 -3.64
N ASP A 85 -17.85 -2.46 -4.26
CA ASP A 85 -17.65 -2.36 -5.72
C ASP A 85 -17.42 -3.73 -6.39
N GLY A 86 -17.65 -4.84 -5.67
CA GLY A 86 -17.50 -6.20 -6.20
C GLY A 86 -16.05 -6.71 -6.24
N VAL A 87 -15.05 -5.87 -5.92
CA VAL A 87 -13.65 -6.29 -5.87
C VAL A 87 -13.45 -7.29 -4.74
N THR A 88 -12.75 -8.39 -5.02
CA THR A 88 -12.51 -9.45 -4.03
C THR A 88 -11.15 -9.27 -3.37
N LYS A 89 -11.16 -9.11 -2.04
CA LYS A 89 -10.00 -9.22 -1.16
C LYS A 89 -9.76 -10.69 -0.84
N GLU A 90 -8.77 -11.27 -1.52
CA GLU A 90 -8.32 -12.62 -1.22
C GLU A 90 -7.56 -12.67 0.10
N ARG A 91 -7.69 -13.80 0.80
CA ARG A 91 -6.96 -14.08 2.03
C ARG A 91 -6.11 -15.32 1.82
N PHE A 92 -4.98 -15.35 2.50
CA PHE A 92 -3.98 -16.40 2.43
C PHE A 92 -3.62 -16.81 3.85
N ARG A 93 -3.20 -18.06 4.01
CA ARG A 93 -2.73 -18.60 5.27
C ARG A 93 -1.36 -19.22 5.06
N CYS A 94 -0.39 -18.77 5.84
CA CYS A 94 0.91 -19.42 5.91
C CYS A 94 0.75 -20.76 6.65
N LYS A 95 1.34 -21.84 6.13
CA LYS A 95 1.32 -23.16 6.77
C LYS A 95 2.34 -23.28 7.90
N GLU A 96 3.38 -22.45 7.86
CA GLU A 96 4.46 -22.45 8.85
C GLU A 96 4.07 -21.65 10.10
N CYS A 97 3.90 -20.33 9.99
CA CYS A 97 3.53 -19.50 11.15
C CYS A 97 2.01 -19.46 11.42
N ARG A 98 1.19 -20.11 10.59
CA ARG A 98 -0.29 -20.20 10.70
C ARG A 98 -1.06 -18.88 10.59
N LYS A 99 -0.38 -17.73 10.50
CA LYS A 99 -0.99 -16.39 10.34
C LYS A 99 -1.68 -16.22 8.98
N THR A 100 -2.72 -15.39 8.96
CA THR A 100 -3.44 -15.00 7.74
C THR A 100 -3.04 -13.62 7.26
N PHE A 101 -3.03 -13.43 5.95
CA PHE A 101 -2.72 -12.14 5.31
C PHE A 101 -3.50 -12.01 4.00
N SER A 102 -3.38 -10.87 3.34
CA SER A 102 -4.03 -10.53 2.07
C SER A 102 -3.09 -9.74 1.19
N ASP A 103 -3.49 -9.44 -0.04
CA ASP A 103 -2.70 -8.59 -0.95
C ASP A 103 -2.50 -7.17 -0.41
N THR A 104 -3.33 -6.73 0.56
CA THR A 104 -3.16 -5.43 1.24
C THR A 104 -2.33 -5.53 2.51
N THR A 105 -1.79 -6.68 2.91
CA THR A 105 -0.99 -6.79 4.13
C THR A 105 0.35 -6.07 3.94
N ASN A 106 0.83 -5.39 4.99
CA ASN A 106 2.00 -4.50 4.96
C ASN A 106 1.90 -3.32 3.97
N THR A 107 0.68 -2.83 3.70
CA THR A 107 0.47 -1.60 2.90
C THR A 107 -0.37 -0.57 3.64
N ILE A 108 -0.40 0.69 3.15
CA ILE A 108 -1.28 1.76 3.69
C ILE A 108 -2.75 1.37 3.66
N PHE A 109 -3.14 0.48 2.75
CA PHE A 109 -4.51 0.00 2.59
C PHE A 109 -4.87 -1.08 3.62
N HIS A 110 -3.89 -1.67 4.32
CA HIS A 110 -4.14 -2.73 5.30
C HIS A 110 -5.06 -2.26 6.44
N ASN A 111 -6.24 -2.87 6.62
CA ASN A 111 -7.17 -2.54 7.71
C ASN A 111 -7.58 -1.05 7.79
N ALA A 112 -7.34 -0.27 6.73
CA ALA A 112 -7.76 1.11 6.69
C ALA A 112 -9.28 1.17 6.50
N LYS A 113 -9.95 2.01 7.30
CA LYS A 113 -11.40 2.25 7.20
C LYS A 113 -11.74 3.34 6.19
N LEU A 114 -10.75 4.13 5.78
CA LEU A 114 -10.92 5.15 4.75
C LEU A 114 -11.07 4.50 3.37
N PRO A 115 -11.83 5.15 2.46
CA PRO A 115 -11.78 4.83 1.03
C PRO A 115 -10.34 4.88 0.48
N PHE A 116 -10.04 4.05 -0.52
CA PHE A 116 -8.69 3.95 -1.08
C PHE A 116 -8.25 5.26 -1.73
N GLU A 117 -9.21 6.00 -2.27
CA GLU A 117 -9.06 7.32 -2.85
C GLU A 117 -8.63 8.32 -1.76
N LYS A 118 -9.32 8.36 -0.61
CA LYS A 118 -8.91 9.20 0.53
C LYS A 118 -7.54 8.82 1.09
N ILE A 119 -7.16 7.54 1.06
CA ILE A 119 -5.82 7.09 1.50
C ILE A 119 -4.73 7.65 0.57
N GLN A 120 -4.95 7.64 -0.75
CA GLN A 120 -4.01 8.25 -1.71
C GLN A 120 -3.89 9.76 -1.48
N MET A 121 -5.00 10.45 -1.20
CA MET A 121 -4.95 11.87 -0.85
C MET A 121 -4.23 12.12 0.49
N CYS A 122 -4.33 11.21 1.46
CA CYS A 122 -3.51 11.30 2.69
C CYS A 122 -2.02 11.22 2.38
N VAL A 123 -1.60 10.39 1.41
CA VAL A 123 -0.19 10.34 0.98
C VAL A 123 0.23 11.71 0.47
N LYS A 124 -0.55 12.32 -0.43
CA LYS A 124 -0.28 13.66 -0.98
C LYS A 124 -0.12 14.71 0.12
N GLU A 125 -1.08 14.80 1.04
CA GLU A 125 -1.03 15.74 2.17
C GLU A 125 0.19 15.55 3.08
N VAL A 126 0.60 14.29 3.28
CA VAL A 126 1.78 13.97 4.10
C VAL A 126 3.08 14.31 3.38
N THR A 127 3.13 14.14 2.05
CA THR A 127 4.32 14.41 1.25
C THR A 127 4.51 15.89 0.92
N SER A 128 3.45 16.69 0.94
CA SER A 128 3.51 18.15 0.81
C SER A 128 3.79 18.88 2.14
N ASP A 129 4.23 18.16 3.18
CA ASP A 129 4.54 18.70 4.51
C ASP A 129 3.42 19.51 5.18
N ASN A 130 2.15 19.25 4.84
CA ASN A 130 1.04 19.90 5.51
C ASN A 130 0.94 19.48 7.00
N THR A 131 0.47 20.40 7.83
CA THR A 131 0.16 20.08 9.23
C THR A 131 -0.99 19.08 9.28
N ILE A 132 -1.02 18.23 10.31
CA ILE A 132 -2.09 17.23 10.49
C ILE A 132 -3.48 17.89 10.50
N ARG A 133 -3.60 19.09 11.07
CA ARG A 133 -4.86 19.85 11.10
C ARG A 133 -5.26 20.34 9.71
N LYS A 134 -4.30 20.82 8.92
CA LYS A 134 -4.56 21.25 7.54
C LYS A 134 -4.95 20.08 6.66
N ALA A 135 -4.25 18.95 6.76
CA ALA A 135 -4.60 17.71 6.07
C ALA A 135 -6.00 17.21 6.47
N ALA A 136 -6.32 17.21 7.77
CA ALA A 136 -7.65 16.81 8.26
C ALA A 136 -8.77 17.68 7.66
N LYS A 137 -8.55 19.00 7.58
CA LYS A 137 -9.47 19.95 6.98
C LYS A 137 -9.61 19.72 5.47
N ASN A 138 -8.50 19.59 4.74
CA ASN A 138 -8.48 19.41 3.29
C ASN A 138 -9.17 18.11 2.84
N LEU A 139 -8.99 17.04 3.62
CA LEU A 139 -9.50 15.71 3.30
C LEU A 139 -10.89 15.43 3.87
N ASP A 140 -11.44 16.38 4.64
CA ASP A 140 -12.69 16.20 5.39
C ASP A 140 -12.66 14.90 6.21
N ILE A 141 -11.68 14.80 7.12
CA ILE A 141 -11.52 13.69 8.06
C ILE A 141 -11.20 14.22 9.45
N SER A 142 -11.40 13.38 10.48
CA SER A 142 -11.04 13.76 11.84
C SER A 142 -9.52 13.89 12.01
N VAL A 143 -9.09 14.82 12.85
CA VAL A 143 -7.66 15.03 13.20
C VAL A 143 -6.99 13.73 13.67
N PRO A 144 -7.61 12.88 14.53
CA PRO A 144 -7.04 11.58 14.88
C PRO A 144 -6.83 10.65 13.68
N THR A 145 -7.75 10.66 12.70
CA THR A 145 -7.62 9.85 11.49
C THR A 145 -6.45 10.34 10.63
N ALA A 146 -6.32 11.66 10.45
CA ALA A 146 -5.20 12.26 9.74
C ALA A 146 -3.86 11.93 10.43
N PHE A 147 -3.80 11.99 11.76
CA PHE A 147 -2.62 11.60 12.54
C PHE A 147 -2.27 10.12 12.34
N TYR A 148 -3.25 9.22 12.48
CA TYR A 148 -3.06 7.79 12.25
C TYR A 148 -2.54 7.50 10.84
N MET A 149 -3.13 8.14 9.82
CA MET A 149 -2.68 7.97 8.43
C MET A 149 -1.27 8.51 8.23
N LYS A 150 -0.93 9.68 8.76
CA LYS A 150 0.43 10.23 8.71
C LYS A 150 1.45 9.27 9.34
N HIS A 151 1.16 8.76 10.53
CA HIS A 151 2.00 7.76 11.19
C HIS A 151 2.14 6.50 10.33
N LYS A 152 1.04 5.98 9.80
CA LYS A 152 1.06 4.78 8.96
C LYS A 152 1.87 4.97 7.67
N ILE A 153 1.75 6.13 7.03
CA ILE A 153 2.47 6.49 5.80
C ILE A 153 3.97 6.63 6.08
N LEU A 154 4.36 7.36 7.13
CA LEU A 154 5.75 7.66 7.43
C LEU A 154 6.48 6.48 8.12
N ASN A 155 5.78 5.76 8.99
CA ASN A 155 6.37 4.67 9.77
C ASN A 155 6.13 3.33 9.11
N ASN A 156 6.42 3.23 7.81
CA ASN A 156 6.34 2.00 7.03
C ASN A 156 7.35 0.90 7.45
N LYS A 157 7.87 0.99 8.67
CA LYS A 157 8.34 -0.20 9.35
C LYS A 157 7.09 -1.06 9.59
N VAL A 158 6.99 -2.11 8.78
CA VAL A 158 6.35 -3.38 9.14
C VAL A 158 6.36 -3.49 10.65
N ALA A 159 5.20 -3.80 11.25
CA ALA A 159 5.16 -4.29 12.62
C ALA A 159 5.98 -5.59 12.67
N VAL A 160 7.30 -5.42 12.70
CA VAL A 160 8.28 -6.30 13.30
C VAL A 160 8.31 -5.77 14.74
N ASP A 161 8.05 -6.68 15.67
CA ASP A 161 8.06 -6.49 17.13
C ASP A 161 6.76 -5.93 17.73
N ILE A 162 5.83 -6.82 18.11
CA ILE A 162 5.78 -7.50 19.44
C ILE A 162 5.20 -8.90 19.26
#